data_AF-A0A022LFQ2-F1
#
_entry.id   AF-A0A022LFQ2-F1
#
_cell.length_a   1.000
_cell.length_b   1.000
_cell.length_c   1.000
_cell.angle_alpha   90.00
_cell.angle_beta   90.00
_cell.angle_gamma   90.00
#
_symmetry.space_group_name_H-M   'P 1'
#
loop_
_entity.id
_entity.type
_entity.pdbx_description
1 polymer ?
#
loop_
_entity_poly.entity_id
_entity_poly.type
_entity_poly.pdbx_seq_one_letter_code
_entity_poly.pdbx_strand_id
1 'polypeptide(L)'
;MTTAAARIVERWAWAEYGRCRDVPDLFYNADDDPKGLRRRKEAAAKKLCEQCPVIQQCRAHAVGNRELYGVWGGMTEAERHRLAGRARTG
;
A
#
# COMPACT_ATOMS: atom_id res chain seq x y z
N MET A 1 18.48 3.65 27.01
CA MET A 1 18.73 4.63 25.92
C MET A 1 18.48 3.92 24.60
N THR A 2 17.35 4.20 23.93
CA THR A 2 16.99 3.54 22.66
C THR A 2 17.58 4.32 21.49
N THR A 3 18.54 3.73 20.77
CA THR A 3 19.24 4.35 19.63
C THR A 3 18.27 4.61 18.47
N ALA A 4 18.56 5.62 17.63
CA ALA A 4 17.73 5.95 16.46
C ALA A 4 17.45 4.75 15.54
N ALA A 5 18.40 3.81 15.41
CA ALA A 5 18.21 2.56 14.68
C ALA A 5 17.08 1.69 15.25
N ALA A 6 16.97 1.56 16.58
CA ALA A 6 15.89 0.78 17.21
C ALA A 6 14.51 1.42 16.99
N ARG A 7 14.43 2.76 16.89
CA ARG A 7 13.19 3.48 16.54
C ARG A 7 12.76 3.28 15.08
N ILE A 8 13.69 3.01 14.17
CA ILE A 8 13.38 2.72 12.76
C ILE A 8 12.83 1.29 12.64
N VAL A 9 13.42 0.33 13.35
CA VAL A 9 12.97 -1.08 13.36
C VAL A 9 11.55 -1.20 13.93
N GLU A 10 11.23 -0.53 15.05
CA GLU A 10 9.88 -0.56 15.64
C GLU A 10 8.80 0.00 14.72
N ARG A 11 9.12 1.01 13.90
CA ARG A 11 8.14 1.70 13.04
C ARG A 11 7.66 0.85 11.86
N TRP A 12 8.44 -0.16 11.47
CA TRP A 12 8.19 -1.01 10.29
C TRP A 12 7.95 -2.49 10.65
N ALA A 13 8.10 -2.91 11.90
CA ALA A 13 7.94 -4.29 12.33
C ALA A 13 6.57 -4.91 11.94
N TRP A 14 5.51 -4.10 11.86
CA TRP A 14 4.20 -4.58 11.41
C TRP A 14 4.20 -5.01 9.93
N ALA A 15 5.06 -4.44 9.09
CA ALA A 15 5.09 -4.76 7.66
C ALA A 15 5.56 -6.19 7.39
N GLU A 16 6.29 -6.81 8.32
CA GLU A 16 6.68 -8.22 8.26
C GLU A 16 5.48 -9.18 8.22
N TYR A 17 4.34 -8.77 8.77
CA TYR A 17 3.09 -9.56 8.76
C TYR A 17 2.19 -9.24 7.56
N GLY A 18 2.67 -8.44 6.62
CA GLY A 18 1.95 -8.07 5.41
C GLY A 18 1.83 -9.25 4.45
N ARG A 19 0.60 -9.65 4.13
CA ARG A 19 0.33 -10.71 3.13
C ARG A 19 0.83 -10.35 1.71
N CYS A 20 1.13 -9.08 1.43
CA CYS A 20 1.67 -8.63 0.14
C CYS A 20 3.10 -9.09 -0.12
N ARG A 21 3.84 -9.48 0.93
CA ARG A 21 5.27 -9.82 0.86
C ARG A 21 5.59 -10.97 -0.09
N ASP A 22 4.71 -11.95 -0.16
CA ASP A 22 4.93 -13.14 -0.99
C ASP A 22 4.50 -12.94 -2.45
N VAL A 23 3.86 -11.81 -2.75
CA VAL A 23 3.28 -11.51 -4.08
C VAL A 23 3.43 -10.03 -4.46
N PRO A 24 4.63 -9.43 -4.37
CA PRO A 24 4.82 -7.98 -4.57
C PRO A 24 4.36 -7.51 -5.95
N ASP A 25 4.56 -8.32 -6.99
CA ASP A 25 4.13 -8.02 -8.35
C ASP A 25 2.63 -7.78 -8.47
N LEU A 26 1.80 -8.33 -7.56
CA LEU A 26 0.37 -8.07 -7.55
C LEU A 26 0.03 -6.66 -7.04
N PHE A 27 0.87 -6.12 -6.16
CA PHE A 27 0.64 -4.87 -5.45
C PHE A 27 1.20 -3.66 -6.18
N TYR A 28 2.18 -3.85 -7.07
CA TYR A 28 2.82 -2.79 -7.85
C TYR A 28 2.64 -3.08 -9.34
N ASN A 29 2.24 -2.04 -10.09
CA ASN A 29 2.10 -2.12 -11.54
C ASN A 29 3.39 -1.67 -12.21
N ALA A 30 3.80 -2.33 -13.29
CA ALA A 30 4.86 -1.85 -14.15
C ALA A 30 4.38 -0.63 -14.96
N ASP A 31 5.30 0.19 -15.44
CA ASP A 31 4.97 1.40 -16.22
C ASP A 31 4.29 1.06 -17.55
N ASP A 32 4.65 -0.08 -18.14
CA ASP A 32 4.10 -0.61 -19.39
C ASP A 32 2.91 -1.56 -19.20
N ASP A 33 2.47 -1.82 -17.95
CA ASP A 33 1.30 -2.67 -17.70
C ASP A 33 0.05 -2.08 -18.40
N PRO A 34 -0.64 -2.86 -19.27
CA PRO A 34 -1.88 -2.42 -19.89
C PRO A 34 -2.92 -2.02 -18.85
N LYS A 35 -3.71 -0.96 -19.10
CA LYS A 35 -4.74 -0.47 -18.16
C LYS A 35 -5.68 -1.57 -17.64
N GLY A 36 -6.01 -2.54 -18.48
CA GLY A 36 -6.85 -3.69 -18.08
C GLY A 36 -6.15 -4.63 -17.08
N LEU A 37 -4.86 -4.89 -17.28
CA LEU A 37 -4.04 -5.69 -16.37
C LEU A 37 -3.89 -4.97 -15.02
N ARG A 38 -3.57 -3.67 -15.04
CA ARG A 38 -3.48 -2.82 -13.84
C ARG A 38 -4.73 -2.91 -12.96
N ARG A 39 -5.91 -2.76 -13.57
CA ARG A 39 -7.19 -2.87 -12.84
C ARG A 39 -7.41 -4.26 -12.23
N ARG A 40 -7.02 -5.32 -12.93
CA ARG A 40 -7.15 -6.71 -12.43
C ARG A 40 -6.20 -6.95 -11.26
N LYS A 41 -4.93 -6.52 -11.38
CA LYS A 41 -3.93 -6.60 -10.31
C LYS A 41 -4.39 -5.84 -9.08
N GLU A 42 -4.82 -4.59 -9.25
CA GLU A 42 -5.34 -3.76 -8.16
C GLU A 42 -6.56 -4.39 -7.45
N ALA A 43 -7.51 -4.95 -8.20
CA ALA A 43 -8.68 -5.61 -7.62
C ALA A 43 -8.31 -6.88 -6.83
N ALA A 44 -7.36 -7.67 -7.34
CA ALA A 44 -6.87 -8.86 -6.66
C ALA A 44 -6.03 -8.51 -5.42
N ALA A 45 -5.16 -7.50 -5.51
CA ALA A 45 -4.39 -6.97 -4.38
C ALA A 45 -5.31 -6.49 -3.24
N LYS A 46 -6.41 -5.81 -3.56
CA LYS A 46 -7.41 -5.36 -2.59
C LYS A 46 -8.06 -6.52 -1.84
N LYS A 47 -8.52 -7.55 -2.56
CA LYS A 47 -9.12 -8.76 -1.94
C LYS A 47 -8.17 -9.44 -0.97
N LEU A 48 -6.88 -9.48 -1.31
CA LEU A 48 -5.85 -10.03 -0.44
C LEU A 48 -5.62 -9.11 0.78
N CYS A 49 -5.58 -7.79 0.57
CA CYS A 49 -5.49 -6.81 1.65
C CYS A 49 -6.62 -6.91 2.68
N GLU A 50 -7.85 -7.19 2.26
CA GLU A 50 -9.02 -7.31 3.17
C GLU A 50 -8.84 -8.35 4.27
N GLN A 51 -8.00 -9.36 4.03
CA GLN A 51 -7.69 -10.44 4.98
C GLN A 51 -6.33 -10.24 5.67
N CYS A 52 -5.64 -9.12 5.42
CA CYS A 52 -4.31 -8.85 5.94
C CYS A 52 -4.38 -8.36 7.40
N PRO A 53 -3.66 -8.98 8.35
CA PRO A 53 -3.75 -8.64 9.77
C PRO A 53 -3.29 -7.21 10.08
N VAL A 54 -2.51 -6.60 9.18
CA VAL A 54 -1.93 -5.26 9.35
C VAL A 54 -2.57 -4.21 8.44
N ILE A 55 -3.78 -4.47 7.91
CA ILE A 55 -4.45 -3.58 6.96
C ILE A 55 -4.61 -2.15 7.50
N GLN A 56 -4.92 -1.99 8.80
CA GLN A 56 -5.15 -0.67 9.40
C GLN A 56 -3.84 0.11 9.55
N GLN A 57 -2.79 -0.51 10.08
CA GLN A 57 -1.45 0.10 10.19
C GLN A 57 -0.89 0.45 8.81
N CYS A 58 -1.03 -0.46 7.83
CA CYS A 58 -0.60 -0.26 6.45
C CYS A 58 -1.32 0.93 5.80
N ARG A 59 -2.63 1.05 5.99
CA ARG A 59 -3.43 2.16 5.47
C ARG A 59 -3.01 3.49 6.09
N ALA A 60 -2.87 3.54 7.41
CA ALA A 60 -2.45 4.75 8.12
C ALA A 60 -1.05 5.19 7.70
N HIS A 61 -0.13 4.24 7.55
CA HIS A 61 1.22 4.50 7.03
C HIS A 61 1.18 5.09 5.61
N ALA A 62 0.46 4.45 4.69
CA ALA A 62 0.41 4.87 3.30
C ALA A 62 -0.21 6.25 3.10
N VAL A 63 -1.25 6.59 3.87
CA VAL A 63 -1.86 7.91 3.85
C VAL A 63 -0.94 8.96 4.49
N GLY A 64 -0.34 8.65 5.65
CA GLY A 64 0.55 9.56 6.37
C GLY A 64 1.82 9.91 5.60
N ASN A 65 2.43 8.92 4.93
CA ASN A 65 3.66 9.08 4.15
C ASN A 65 3.44 9.45 2.68
N ARG A 66 2.18 9.51 2.23
CA ARG A 66 1.82 9.80 0.82
C ARG A 66 2.49 8.82 -0.15
N GLU A 67 2.40 7.53 0.16
CA GLU A 67 2.95 6.49 -0.71
C GLU A 67 2.40 6.64 -2.13
N LEU A 68 3.31 6.70 -3.11
CA LEU A 68 3.01 7.18 -4.47
C LEU A 68 2.50 6.09 -5.40
N TYR A 69 2.79 4.83 -5.10
CA TYR A 69 2.52 3.72 -6.02
C TYR A 69 1.86 2.54 -5.32
N GLY A 70 1.27 1.68 -6.13
CA GLY A 70 0.72 0.40 -5.70
C GLY A 70 -0.51 0.46 -4.80
N VAL A 71 -0.96 -0.73 -4.39
CA VAL A 71 -2.05 -0.93 -3.45
C VAL A 71 -1.50 -1.03 -2.02
N TRP A 72 -2.04 -0.20 -1.13
CA TRP A 72 -1.65 -0.16 0.29
C TRP A 72 -2.89 -0.16 1.17
N GLY A 73 -2.92 -1.01 2.20
CA GLY A 73 -4.03 -1.05 3.15
C GLY A 73 -5.41 -1.20 2.51
N GLY A 74 -5.51 -1.90 1.38
CA GLY A 74 -6.74 -2.05 0.59
C GLY A 74 -7.11 -0.85 -0.29
N MET A 75 -6.20 0.09 -0.52
CA MET A 75 -6.44 1.30 -1.32
C MET A 75 -5.46 1.42 -2.47
N THR A 76 -5.94 1.75 -3.67
CA THR A 76 -5.07 2.20 -4.77
C THR A 76 -4.50 3.58 -4.46
N GLU A 77 -3.44 3.96 -5.17
CA GLU A 77 -2.94 5.34 -5.20
C GLU A 77 -4.10 6.34 -5.40
N ALA A 78 -4.89 6.17 -6.45
CA ALA A 78 -5.99 7.08 -6.78
C ALA A 78 -7.00 7.25 -5.63
N GLU A 79 -7.29 6.18 -4.89
CA GLU A 79 -8.18 6.23 -3.72
C GLU A 79 -7.55 6.96 -2.54
N ARG A 80 -6.24 6.77 -2.31
CA ARG A 80 -5.50 7.53 -1.29
C ARG A 80 -5.50 9.02 -1.60
N HIS A 81 -5.30 9.41 -2.86
CA HIS A 81 -5.37 10.82 -3.27
C HIS A 81 -6.76 11.42 -3.06
N ARG A 82 -7.83 10.70 -3.43
CA ARG A 82 -9.21 11.13 -3.17
C ARG A 82 -9.49 11.30 -1.68
N LEU A 83 -9.04 10.35 -0.84
CA LEU A 83 -9.19 10.43 0.61
C LEU A 83 -8.46 11.65 1.20
N ALA A 84 -7.30 12.00 0.66
CA ALA A 84 -6.53 13.18 1.06
C ALA A 84 -7.13 14.52 0.58
N GLY A 85 -8.35 14.53 0.01
CA GLY A 85 -8.99 15.74 -0.50
C GLY A 85 -8.36 16.28 -1.78
N ARG A 86 -7.53 15.48 -2.47
CA ARG A 86 -6.87 15.85 -3.72
C ARG A 86 -7.53 15.09 -4.86
N ALA A 87 -8.61 15.65 -5.40
CA ALA A 87 -9.07 15.25 -6.72
C ALA A 87 -7.92 15.54 -7.70
N ARG A 88 -7.41 14.53 -8.41
CA ARG A 88 -6.59 14.81 -9.59
C ARG A 88 -7.47 15.61 -10.54
N THR A 89 -7.19 16.89 -10.70
CA THR A 89 -7.60 17.62 -11.89
C THR A 89 -6.97 16.85 -13.05
N GLY A 90 -7.82 16.18 -13.83
CA GLY A 90 -7.40 15.47 -15.03
C GLY A 90 -6.82 16.43 -16.06
#